data_AF-A0AAT9SS31-F1
#
_entry.id   AF-A0AAT9SS31-F1
#
_cell.length_a   1.000
_cell.length_b   1.000
_cell.length_c   1.000
_cell.angle_alpha   90.00
_cell.angle_beta   90.00
_cell.angle_gamma   90.00
#
_symmetry.space_group_name_H-M   'P 1'
#
loop_
_entity.id
_entity.type
_entity.pdbx_description
1 polymer ?
#
loop_
_entity_poly.entity_id
_entity_poly.type
_entity_poly.pdbx_seq_one_letter_code
_entity_poly.pdbx_strand_id
1 'polypeptide(L)'
;MAIRMLGMMTVAGLMLGGCQTAQQATEARTKLACFQAGYGETSPRHAECMRTLLPVAQQIDTQRRLNEIGDGLALIAAGTQRR
;
A
#
# COMPACT_ATOMS: atom_id res chain seq x y z
N MET A 1 -36.06 -25.30 9.05
CA MET A 1 -34.64 -25.44 8.65
C MET A 1 -34.14 -24.19 7.90
N ALA A 2 -34.17 -23.01 8.53
CA ALA A 2 -33.89 -21.73 7.84
C ALA A 2 -32.67 -20.96 8.39
N ILE A 3 -32.08 -21.42 9.50
CA ILE A 3 -31.05 -20.66 10.23
C ILE A 3 -29.62 -20.98 9.72
N ARG A 4 -29.44 -22.07 8.95
CA ARG A 4 -28.10 -22.51 8.50
C ARG A 4 -27.55 -21.77 7.27
N MET A 5 -28.36 -21.04 6.51
CA MET A 5 -27.88 -20.36 5.29
C MET A 5 -27.33 -18.95 5.51
N LEU A 6 -27.65 -18.30 6.63
CA LEU A 6 -27.17 -16.94 6.92
C LEU A 6 -25.69 -16.88 7.37
N GLY A 7 -25.10 -18.00 7.79
CA GLY A 7 -23.71 -18.05 8.24
C GLY A 7 -22.66 -18.11 7.13
N MET A 8 -23.03 -18.50 5.90
CA MET A 8 -22.08 -18.67 4.80
C MET A 8 -21.92 -17.43 3.90
N MET A 9 -22.87 -16.49 3.93
CA MET A 9 -22.79 -15.28 3.09
C MET A 9 -21.91 -14.16 3.68
N THR A 10 -21.61 -14.19 4.98
CA THR A 10 -20.76 -13.16 5.61
C THR A 10 -19.26 -13.39 5.40
N VAL A 11 -18.83 -14.59 4.99
CA VAL A 11 -17.41 -14.90 4.71
C VAL A 11 -16.99 -14.49 3.30
N ALA A 12 -17.94 -14.39 2.36
CA ALA A 12 -17.65 -13.99 0.99
C ALA A 12 -17.27 -12.49 0.85
N GLY A 13 -17.66 -11.65 1.81
CA GLY A 13 -17.33 -10.21 1.82
C GLY A 13 -15.91 -9.89 2.32
N LEU A 14 -15.23 -10.83 2.98
CA LEU A 14 -13.88 -10.64 3.53
C LEU A 14 -12.75 -11.05 2.56
N MET A 15 -13.10 -11.61 1.40
CA MET A 15 -12.12 -12.13 0.42
C MET A 15 -11.95 -11.23 -0.81
N LEU A 16 -12.55 -10.03 -0.84
CA LEU A 16 -12.44 -9.08 -1.97
C LEU A 16 -11.56 -7.86 -1.69
N GLY A 17 -11.00 -7.74 -0.48
CA GLY A 17 -10.06 -6.70 -0.12
C GLY A 17 -8.81 -7.33 0.45
N GLY A 18 -7.96 -7.89 -0.42
CA GLY A 18 -6.60 -8.22 -0.01
C GLY A 18 -5.99 -6.95 0.58
N CYS A 19 -5.84 -6.91 1.90
CA CYS A 19 -5.10 -5.88 2.60
C CYS A 19 -3.65 -5.98 2.14
N GLN A 20 -3.35 -5.50 0.93
CA GLN A 20 -2.00 -5.39 0.43
C GLN A 20 -1.31 -4.48 1.42
N THR A 21 -0.34 -5.04 2.13
CA THR A 21 0.46 -4.25 3.06
C THR A 21 1.08 -3.09 2.29
N ALA A 22 1.32 -1.96 2.96
CA ALA A 22 1.98 -0.80 2.35
C ALA A 22 3.27 -1.21 1.60
N GLN A 23 3.96 -2.20 2.15
CA GLN A 23 5.14 -2.81 1.57
C GLN A 23 4.86 -3.55 0.25
N GLN A 24 3.82 -4.39 0.19
CA GLN A 24 3.42 -5.08 -1.05
C GLN A 24 2.99 -4.12 -2.15
N ALA A 25 2.24 -3.07 -1.80
CA ALA A 25 1.85 -2.04 -2.76
C ALA A 25 3.07 -1.29 -3.32
N THR A 26 4.04 -0.98 -2.46
CA THR A 26 5.30 -0.31 -2.86
C THR A 26 6.16 -1.20 -3.73
N GLU A 27 6.24 -2.50 -3.41
CA GLU A 27 6.96 -3.48 -4.21
C GLU A 27 6.35 -3.61 -5.62
N ALA A 28 5.02 -3.71 -5.71
CA ALA A 28 4.33 -3.78 -7.00
C ALA A 28 4.57 -2.53 -7.87
N ARG A 29 4.53 -1.33 -7.27
CA ARG A 29 4.86 -0.08 -7.97
C ARG A 29 6.30 -0.06 -8.47
N THR A 30 7.23 -0.54 -7.64
CA THR A 30 8.65 -0.60 -8.01
C THR A 30 8.88 -1.58 -9.15
N LYS A 31 8.21 -2.75 -9.12
CA LYS A 31 8.25 -3.73 -10.22
C LYS A 31 7.77 -3.14 -11.54
N LEU A 32 6.64 -2.42 -11.50
CA LEU A 32 6.09 -1.71 -12.65
C LEU A 32 7.08 -0.67 -13.20
N ALA A 33 7.72 0.13 -12.34
CA ALA A 33 8.71 1.11 -12.77
C ALA A 33 9.93 0.44 -13.43
N CYS A 34 10.45 -0.65 -12.86
CA CYS A 34 11.55 -1.42 -13.46
C CYS A 34 11.16 -2.05 -14.79
N PHE A 35 9.92 -2.51 -14.93
CA PHE A 35 9.40 -3.05 -16.19
C PHE A 35 9.25 -1.97 -17.25
N GLN A 36 8.73 -0.79 -16.89
CA GLN A 36 8.62 0.37 -17.78
C GLN A 36 9.98 0.90 -18.24
N ALA A 37 11.03 0.72 -17.43
CA ALA A 37 12.41 1.01 -17.81
C ALA A 37 13.00 -0.01 -18.82
N GLY A 38 12.22 -1.01 -19.24
CA GLY A 38 12.62 -2.03 -20.22
C GLY A 38 13.28 -3.26 -19.60
N TYR A 39 13.30 -3.38 -18.26
CA TYR A 39 13.83 -4.55 -17.59
C TYR A 39 12.73 -5.61 -17.41
N GLY A 40 12.70 -6.60 -18.29
CA GLY A 40 11.81 -7.75 -18.15
C GLY A 40 12.01 -8.47 -16.80
N GLU A 41 10.95 -9.02 -16.22
CA GLU A 41 10.94 -9.55 -14.84
C GLU A 41 12.03 -10.60 -14.55
N THR A 42 12.39 -11.41 -15.55
CA THR A 42 13.43 -12.44 -15.45
C THR A 42 14.84 -11.93 -15.71
N SER A 43 15.00 -10.65 -16.06
CA SER A 43 16.29 -10.08 -16.39
C SER A 43 17.12 -9.78 -15.14
N PRO A 44 18.46 -9.97 -15.17
CA PRO A 44 19.34 -9.59 -14.07
C PRO A 44 19.22 -8.11 -13.70
N ARG A 45 18.95 -7.26 -14.72
CA ARG A 45 18.76 -5.82 -14.55
C ARG A 45 17.46 -5.46 -13.82
N HIS A 46 16.42 -6.28 -13.94
CA HIS A 46 15.21 -6.10 -13.15
C HIS A 46 15.49 -6.33 -11.67
N ALA A 47 16.23 -7.40 -11.33
CA ALA A 47 16.63 -7.69 -9.95
C ALA A 47 17.54 -6.60 -9.35
N GLU A 48 18.40 -5.98 -10.17
CA GLU A 48 19.24 -4.85 -9.75
C GLU A 48 18.44 -3.56 -9.58
N CYS A 49 17.55 -3.27 -10.52
CA CYS A 49 16.61 -2.14 -10.45
C CYS A 49 15.75 -2.21 -9.19
N MET A 50 15.16 -3.38 -8.91
CA MET A 50 14.37 -3.61 -7.69
C MET A 50 15.21 -3.42 -6.43
N ARG A 51 16.43 -3.96 -6.37
CA ARG A 51 17.33 -3.78 -5.20
C ARG A 51 17.68 -2.32 -4.94
N THR A 52 17.76 -1.51 -5.99
CA THR A 52 18.13 -0.09 -5.88
C THR A 52 16.93 0.78 -5.54
N LEU A 53 15.79 0.57 -6.22
CA LEU A 53 14.63 1.45 -6.12
C LEU A 53 13.68 1.09 -4.98
N LEU A 54 13.56 -0.20 -4.62
CA LEU A 54 12.63 -0.62 -3.58
C LEU A 54 12.87 0.06 -2.22
N PRO A 55 14.11 0.15 -1.68
CA PRO A 55 14.32 0.82 -0.39
C PRO A 55 14.00 2.32 -0.47
N VAL A 56 14.31 2.98 -1.58
CA VAL A 56 14.00 4.40 -1.80
C VAL A 56 12.48 4.61 -1.85
N ALA A 57 11.77 3.76 -2.59
CA ALA A 57 10.31 3.82 -2.69
C ALA A 57 9.65 3.59 -1.32
N GLN A 58 10.17 2.68 -0.50
CA GLN A 58 9.69 2.43 0.87
C GLN A 58 9.94 3.63 1.80
N GLN A 59 11.10 4.28 1.69
CA GLN A 59 11.40 5.50 2.46
C GLN A 59 10.46 6.64 2.08
N ILE A 60 10.21 6.85 0.78
CA ILE A 60 9.28 7.88 0.30
C ILE A 60 7.86 7.61 0.78
N ASP A 61 7.35 6.37 0.69
CA ASP A 61 5.99 6.04 1.14
C ASP A 61 5.84 6.23 2.66
N THR A 62 6.87 5.84 3.43
CA THR A 62 6.90 6.05 4.88
C THR A 62 6.90 7.53 5.23
N GLN A 63 7.75 8.34 4.60
CA GLN A 63 7.81 9.78 4.80
C GLN A 63 6.49 10.46 4.44
N ARG A 64 5.88 10.04 3.32
CA ARG A 64 4.59 10.55 2.88
C ARG A 64 3.49 10.29 3.92
N ARG A 65 3.42 9.06 4.44
CA ARG A 65 2.45 8.71 5.51
C ARG A 65 2.66 9.54 6.76
N LEU A 66 3.90 9.75 7.18
CA LEU A 66 4.22 10.60 8.33
C LEU A 66 3.78 12.05 8.11
N ASN A 67 4.00 12.59 6.91
CA ASN A 67 3.54 13.93 6.56
C ASN A 67 2.01 14.02 6.54
N GLU A 68 1.32 13.04 5.93
CA GLU A 68 -0.16 12.98 5.90
C GLU A 68 -0.75 12.89 7.32
N ILE A 69 -0.09 12.16 8.24
CA ILE A 69 -0.46 12.13 9.67
C ILE A 69 -0.23 13.49 10.32
N GLY A 70 0.90 14.14 10.04
CA GLY A 70 1.21 15.47 10.55
C GLY A 70 0.17 16.52 10.13
N ASP A 71 -0.22 16.50 8.86
CA ASP A 71 -1.26 17.39 8.32
C ASP A 71 -2.63 17.12 8.94
N GLY A 72 -2.98 15.85 9.14
CA GLY A 72 -4.21 15.46 9.84
C GLY A 72 -4.23 15.94 11.30
N LEU A 73 -3.11 15.81 12.02
CA LEU A 73 -2.97 16.31 13.39
C LEU A 73 -3.01 17.85 13.43
N ALA A 74 -2.40 18.53 12.46
CA ALA A 74 -2.45 19.98 12.35
C ALA A 74 -3.89 20.49 12.10
N LEU A 75 -4.67 19.80 11.28
CA LEU A 75 -6.09 20.10 11.06
C LEU A 75 -6.91 19.91 12.33
N ILE A 76 -6.66 18.84 13.11
CA ILE A 76 -7.33 18.61 14.40
C ILE A 76 -6.97 19.70 15.41
N ALA A 77 -5.68 20.04 15.52
CA ALA A 77 -5.20 21.10 16.42
C ALA A 77 -5.78 22.48 16.04
N ALA A 78 -5.87 22.78 14.75
CA ALA A 78 -6.53 23.99 14.27
C ALA A 78 -8.05 23.99 14.56
N GLY A 79 -8.68 22.82 14.54
CA GLY A 79 -10.09 22.62 14.91
C GLY A 79 -10.35 22.81 16.41
N THR A 80 -9.41 22.42 17.27
CA THR A 80 -9.53 22.59 18.73
C THR A 80 -9.22 24.01 19.20
N GLN A 81 -8.33 24.75 18.53
CA GLN A 81 -8.02 26.16 18.85
C GLN A 81 -9.11 27.17 18.47
N ARG A 82 -10.10 26.80 17.64
CA ARG A 82 -11.23 27.67 17.27
C ARG A 82 -12.44 27.56 18.22
N ARG A 83 -12.36 26.76 19.28
CA ARG A 83 -13.32 26.76 20.39
C ARG A 83 -12.78 27.57 21.56
#